data_AF-A0A377HNA6-F1
#
_entry.id   AF-A0A377HNA6-F1
#
_cell.length_a   1.000
_cell.length_b   1.000
_cell.length_c   1.000
_cell.angle_alpha   90.00
_cell.angle_beta   90.00
_cell.angle_gamma   90.00
#
_symmetry.space_group_name_H-M   'P 1'
#
loop_
_entity.id
_entity.type
_entity.pdbx_description
1 polymer ?
#
loop_
_entity_poly.entity_id
_entity_poly.type
_entity_poly.pdbx_seq_one_letter_code
_entity_poly.pdbx_strand_id
1 'polypeptide(L)'
;MIGPIKVTTPALMSSLIFNSLTRHAKTLNVVRIVNFRKQDKRTDFDTKMNFVKTNNAEKKSSFFKFRQLLNFHRNVTQSRTPEAPKTSDVRALAREAALSGLNRALRAGKFDAETFKDQFDALASGNGSLRTMVTALQGISQFTQGQMKENADALLSTDILGVKFSQFGTCSGPALALLSSASKNEMEQIISMINAIYGIVPTHLIGTEV
;
A
#
# COMPACT_ATOMS: atom_id res chain seq x y z
N MET A 1 -16.43 -46.86 -22.34
CA MET A 1 -15.05 -46.57 -21.92
C MET A 1 -14.80 -45.09 -22.12
N ILE A 2 -14.80 -44.30 -21.05
CA ILE A 2 -14.48 -42.86 -21.08
C ILE A 2 -13.31 -42.69 -20.12
N GLY A 3 -12.17 -42.24 -20.64
CA GLY A 3 -10.91 -42.13 -19.90
C GLY A 3 -10.96 -41.04 -18.82
N PRO A 4 -10.08 -41.09 -17.81
CA PRO A 4 -10.05 -40.09 -16.76
C PRO A 4 -9.52 -38.75 -17.30
N ILE A 5 -10.33 -37.71 -17.14
CA ILE A 5 -9.94 -36.31 -17.31
C ILE A 5 -8.93 -36.00 -16.19
N LYS A 6 -7.67 -35.74 -16.56
CA LYS A 6 -6.66 -35.20 -15.64
C LYS A 6 -7.10 -33.81 -15.19
N VAL A 7 -7.63 -33.73 -13.98
CA VAL A 7 -7.81 -32.46 -13.26
C VAL A 7 -6.43 -32.01 -12.81
N THR A 8 -5.88 -30.99 -13.46
CA THR A 8 -4.61 -30.38 -13.06
C THR A 8 -4.84 -29.62 -11.75
N THR A 9 -4.32 -30.18 -10.67
CA THR A 9 -4.40 -29.67 -9.30
C THR A 9 -3.71 -28.30 -9.12
N PRO A 10 -4.31 -27.36 -8.36
CA PRO A 10 -3.71 -26.06 -8.03
C PRO A 10 -2.45 -26.14 -7.13
N ALA A 11 -2.14 -27.32 -6.57
CA ALA A 11 -0.99 -27.55 -5.71
C ALA A 11 0.37 -27.32 -6.40
N LEU A 12 0.45 -27.48 -7.73
CA LEU A 12 1.71 -27.32 -8.45
C LEU A 12 2.12 -25.85 -8.61
N MET A 13 1.16 -24.93 -8.75
CA MET A 13 1.42 -23.49 -8.85
C MET A 13 1.89 -22.89 -7.52
N SER A 14 1.31 -23.30 -6.40
CA SER A 14 1.82 -22.94 -5.06
C SER A 14 3.25 -23.45 -4.85
N SER A 15 3.61 -24.63 -5.36
CA SER A 15 4.98 -25.14 -5.27
C SER A 15 5.97 -24.31 -6.10
N LEU A 16 5.56 -23.76 -7.25
CA LEU A 16 6.44 -22.95 -8.10
C LEU A 16 6.69 -21.56 -7.49
N ILE A 17 5.67 -20.95 -6.90
CA ILE A 17 5.82 -19.69 -6.16
C ILE A 17 6.68 -19.92 -4.91
N PHE A 18 6.44 -21.01 -4.16
CA PHE A 18 7.24 -21.37 -2.99
C PHE A 18 8.70 -21.72 -3.35
N ASN A 19 8.93 -22.41 -4.46
CA ASN A 19 10.26 -22.71 -4.99
C ASN A 19 10.97 -21.48 -5.58
N SER A 20 10.23 -20.43 -5.95
CA SER A 20 10.79 -19.13 -6.34
C SER A 20 11.19 -18.31 -5.11
N LEU A 21 10.32 -18.27 -4.09
CA LEU A 21 10.56 -17.64 -2.78
C LEU A 21 11.81 -18.20 -2.09
N THR A 22 11.95 -19.53 -2.05
CA THR A 22 13.10 -20.21 -1.44
C THR A 22 14.39 -20.08 -2.25
N ARG A 23 14.31 -19.92 -3.58
CA ARG A 23 15.49 -19.69 -4.43
C ARG A 23 16.04 -18.26 -4.32
N HIS A 24 15.19 -17.24 -4.16
CA HIS A 24 15.65 -15.86 -3.98
C HIS A 24 16.27 -15.60 -2.60
N ALA A 25 15.88 -16.37 -1.57
CA ALA A 25 16.45 -16.25 -0.24
C ALA A 25 17.93 -16.71 -0.16
N LYS A 26 18.40 -17.56 -1.11
CA LYS A 26 19.77 -18.07 -1.13
C LYS A 26 20.78 -17.17 -1.87
N THR A 27 20.35 -16.13 -2.57
CA THR A 27 21.23 -15.32 -3.45
C THR A 27 21.58 -13.92 -2.94
N LEU A 28 21.14 -13.51 -1.75
CA LEU A 28 21.50 -12.21 -1.18
C LEU A 28 22.77 -12.32 -0.31
N ASN A 29 23.92 -12.46 -0.97
CA ASN A 29 25.23 -12.30 -0.36
C ASN A 29 25.89 -11.01 -0.89
N VAL A 30 26.22 -10.12 0.05
CA VAL A 30 27.16 -8.98 -0.02
C VAL A 30 26.96 -7.92 -1.12
N VAL A 31 26.25 -6.83 -0.80
CA VAL A 31 26.64 -5.49 -1.28
C VAL A 31 26.54 -4.50 -0.12
N ARG A 32 27.72 -4.11 0.39
CA ARG A 32 27.91 -3.02 1.36
C ARG A 32 27.66 -1.70 0.64
N ILE A 33 26.67 -0.91 1.05
CA ILE A 33 26.49 0.46 0.57
C ILE A 33 26.84 1.42 1.71
N VAL A 34 27.86 2.24 1.45
CA VAL A 34 28.36 3.32 2.31
C VAL A 34 27.46 4.55 2.10
N ASN A 35 26.83 5.06 3.16
CA ASN A 35 26.05 6.29 3.07
C ASN A 35 26.89 7.53 3.44
N PHE A 36 27.00 8.43 2.46
CA PHE A 36 27.64 9.74 2.54
C PHE A 36 26.82 10.70 3.42
N ARG A 37 27.48 11.27 4.42
CA ARG A 37 26.98 12.37 5.27
C ARG A 37 27.18 13.69 4.51
N LYS A 38 26.13 14.49 4.33
CA LYS A 38 26.27 15.94 4.07
C LYS A 38 25.61 16.72 5.21
N GLN A 39 26.47 17.43 5.94
CA GLN A 39 26.11 18.51 6.85
C GLN A 39 25.68 19.71 6.01
N ASP A 40 24.72 20.50 6.46
CA ASP A 40 24.78 21.95 6.23
C ASP A 40 24.25 22.73 7.43
N LYS A 41 24.97 23.82 7.70
CA LYS A 41 25.04 24.59 8.94
C LYS A 41 23.97 25.68 8.99
N ARG A 42 23.59 26.04 10.22
CA ARG A 42 22.86 27.27 10.59
C ARG A 42 23.59 28.55 10.16
N THR A 43 22.82 29.58 9.86
CA THR A 43 23.13 30.98 10.25
C THR A 43 21.83 31.74 10.55
N ASP A 44 21.83 32.42 11.70
CA ASP A 44 20.89 33.46 12.14
C ASP A 44 20.81 34.63 11.17
N PHE A 45 19.63 35.26 11.07
CA PHE A 45 19.49 36.71 10.84
C PHE A 45 18.25 37.23 11.58
N ASP A 46 18.53 38.02 12.60
CA ASP A 46 17.61 38.80 13.41
C ASP A 46 17.46 40.19 12.78
N THR A 47 16.25 40.66 12.42
CA THR A 47 15.96 42.10 12.26
C THR A 47 14.44 42.38 12.29
N LYS A 48 14.00 42.91 13.44
CA LYS A 48 12.95 43.92 13.69
C LYS A 48 12.05 44.36 12.52
N MET A 49 10.72 44.29 12.73
CA MET A 49 9.74 45.21 12.13
C MET A 49 8.52 45.42 13.04
N ASN A 50 8.56 46.55 13.76
CA ASN A 50 7.50 47.52 14.03
C ASN A 50 6.09 47.04 14.41
N PHE A 51 5.81 47.12 15.72
CA PHE A 51 4.48 47.14 16.33
C PHE A 51 3.91 48.57 16.27
N VAL A 52 2.96 48.82 15.37
CA VAL A 52 2.15 50.04 15.40
C VAL A 52 0.81 49.71 16.05
N LYS A 53 0.55 50.34 17.19
CA LYS A 53 -0.78 50.43 17.80
C LYS A 53 -1.62 51.44 17.01
N THR A 54 -2.79 51.03 16.53
CA THR A 54 -3.93 51.92 16.30
C THR A 54 -5.21 51.26 16.80
N ASN A 55 -6.01 52.07 17.51
CA ASN A 55 -7.24 51.68 18.18
C ASN A 55 -8.44 51.68 17.22
N ASN A 56 -9.41 50.81 17.54
CA ASN A 56 -10.85 50.88 17.32
C ASN A 56 -11.40 51.78 16.18
N ALA A 57 -11.96 51.14 15.15
CA ALA A 57 -13.27 51.50 14.60
C ALA A 57 -13.82 50.33 13.74
N GLU A 58 -15.14 50.18 13.74
CA GLU A 58 -15.94 49.43 12.75
C GLU A 58 -15.94 47.89 12.80
N LYS A 59 -16.56 47.38 13.86
CA LYS A 59 -17.42 46.19 13.73
C LYS A 59 -18.56 46.51 12.76
N LYS A 60 -18.55 45.88 11.57
CA LYS A 60 -19.69 45.45 10.73
C LYS A 60 -19.30 45.56 9.24
N SER A 61 -18.76 44.50 8.63
CA SER A 61 -18.94 44.20 7.19
C SER A 61 -18.03 43.03 6.77
N SER A 62 -18.43 41.80 7.09
CA SER A 62 -17.79 40.62 6.48
C SER A 62 -18.81 39.51 6.12
N PHE A 63 -19.97 39.49 6.79
CA PHE A 63 -21.06 38.57 6.45
C PHE A 63 -21.82 38.92 5.16
N PHE A 64 -21.74 40.16 4.66
CA PHE A 64 -22.41 40.55 3.41
C PHE A 64 -21.63 40.18 2.13
N LYS A 65 -20.30 40.04 2.20
CA LYS A 65 -19.49 39.56 1.06
C LYS A 65 -19.59 38.05 0.84
N PHE A 66 -19.84 37.28 1.90
CA PHE A 66 -19.96 35.82 1.79
C PHE A 66 -21.26 35.40 1.07
N ARG A 67 -22.31 36.21 1.15
CA ARG A 67 -23.62 35.89 0.55
C ARG A 67 -23.71 36.21 -0.95
N GLN A 68 -22.87 37.10 -1.48
CA GLN A 68 -22.80 37.39 -2.92
C GLN A 68 -22.00 36.34 -3.71
N LEU A 69 -21.04 35.66 -3.09
CA LEU A 69 -20.27 34.60 -3.74
C LEU A 69 -21.05 33.28 -3.91
N LEU A 70 -22.14 33.09 -3.16
CA LEU A 70 -22.98 31.90 -3.27
C LEU A 70 -24.01 31.97 -4.40
N ASN A 71 -24.19 33.13 -5.03
CA ASN A 71 -25.18 33.31 -6.11
C ASN A 71 -24.58 33.36 -7.52
N PHE A 72 -23.25 33.34 -7.68
CA PHE A 72 -22.60 33.44 -9.00
C PHE A 72 -22.23 32.09 -9.64
N HIS A 73 -22.55 30.96 -9.02
CA HIS A 73 -22.38 29.62 -9.64
C HIS A 73 -23.73 28.88 -9.82
N ARG A 74 -24.83 29.63 -9.93
CA ARG A 74 -26.17 29.08 -10.21
C ARG A 74 -26.72 29.59 -11.54
N ASN A 75 -25.88 29.64 -12.58
CA ASN A 75 -26.29 29.91 -13.97
C ASN A 75 -25.39 29.20 -15.01
N VAL A 76 -25.07 27.93 -14.75
CA VAL A 76 -24.65 26.98 -15.81
C VAL A 76 -25.44 25.70 -15.61
N THR A 77 -26.74 25.78 -15.86
CA THR A 77 -27.62 24.61 -16.02
C THR A 77 -28.35 24.78 -17.34
N GLN A 78 -27.69 24.41 -18.42
CA GLN A 78 -28.34 23.87 -19.61
C GLN A 78 -27.47 22.74 -20.19
N SER A 79 -28.06 21.54 -20.15
CA SER A 79 -27.72 20.31 -20.86
C SER A 79 -26.30 19.76 -20.78
N ARG A 80 -25.92 19.26 -19.60
CA ARG A 80 -25.43 17.89 -19.49
C ARG A 80 -26.06 17.31 -18.23
N THR A 81 -27.13 16.53 -18.38
CA THR A 81 -27.30 15.39 -17.49
C THR A 81 -25.92 14.73 -17.42
N PRO A 82 -25.26 14.60 -16.26
CA PRO A 82 -24.22 13.60 -16.18
C PRO A 82 -24.97 12.31 -16.52
N GLU A 83 -24.73 11.77 -17.71
CA GLU A 83 -25.10 10.38 -17.96
C GLU A 83 -24.62 9.64 -16.72
N ALA A 84 -25.56 8.98 -16.03
CA ALA A 84 -25.19 8.05 -14.98
C ALA A 84 -24.05 7.21 -15.57
N PRO A 85 -22.85 7.22 -14.96
CA PRO A 85 -21.69 6.57 -15.54
C PRO A 85 -22.15 5.18 -15.95
N LYS A 86 -22.07 4.89 -17.27
CA LYS A 86 -22.45 3.61 -17.90
C LYS A 86 -22.20 2.54 -16.87
N THR A 87 -23.25 1.88 -16.35
CA THR A 87 -23.18 0.98 -15.19
C THR A 87 -21.90 0.14 -15.26
N SER A 88 -20.81 0.65 -14.72
CA SER A 88 -19.55 -0.05 -14.76
C SER A 88 -19.81 -1.16 -13.77
N ASP A 89 -19.61 -2.40 -14.23
CA ASP A 89 -19.79 -3.55 -13.36
C ASP A 89 -19.04 -3.23 -12.07
N VAL A 90 -19.76 -3.15 -10.95
CA VAL A 90 -19.20 -2.74 -9.65
C VAL A 90 -18.00 -3.63 -9.32
N ARG A 91 -17.99 -4.88 -9.79
CA ARG A 91 -16.85 -5.79 -9.71
C ARG A 91 -15.65 -5.33 -10.54
N ALA A 92 -15.87 -4.86 -11.77
CA ALA A 92 -14.80 -4.33 -12.60
C ALA A 92 -14.17 -3.07 -11.97
N LEU A 93 -14.99 -2.18 -11.42
CA LEU A 93 -14.50 -1.00 -10.71
C LEU A 93 -13.72 -1.37 -9.43
N ALA A 94 -14.23 -2.33 -8.66
CA ALA A 94 -13.55 -2.82 -7.45
C ALA A 94 -12.22 -3.51 -7.78
N ARG A 95 -12.14 -4.25 -8.89
CA ARG A 95 -10.90 -4.83 -9.41
C ARG A 95 -9.89 -3.76 -9.78
N GLU A 96 -10.30 -2.72 -10.50
CA GLU A 96 -9.42 -1.60 -10.87
C GLU A 96 -8.90 -0.84 -9.64
N ALA A 97 -9.78 -0.62 -8.65
CA ALA A 97 -9.38 -0.02 -7.38
C ALA A 97 -8.36 -0.89 -6.63
N ALA A 98 -8.52 -2.22 -6.64
CA ALA A 98 -7.58 -3.15 -6.04
C ALA A 98 -6.22 -3.13 -6.77
N LEU A 99 -6.20 -3.16 -8.10
CA LEU A 99 -4.97 -3.01 -8.91
C LEU A 99 -4.25 -1.69 -8.63
N SER A 100 -5.00 -0.59 -8.52
CA SER A 100 -4.45 0.72 -8.14
C SER A 100 -3.87 0.69 -6.71
N GLY A 101 -4.54 0.00 -5.78
CA GLY A 101 -4.05 -0.26 -4.42
C GLY A 101 -2.71 -0.99 -4.41
N LEU A 102 -2.56 -2.07 -5.19
CA LEU A 102 -1.28 -2.78 -5.31
C LEU A 102 -0.17 -1.85 -5.78
N ASN A 103 -0.41 -1.09 -6.85
CA ASN A 103 0.55 -0.11 -7.36
C ASN A 103 0.94 0.96 -6.32
N ARG A 104 -0.02 1.44 -5.51
CA ARG A 104 0.27 2.38 -4.43
C ARG A 104 1.13 1.76 -3.34
N ALA A 105 0.82 0.52 -2.92
CA ALA A 105 1.58 -0.16 -1.89
C ALA A 105 3.04 -0.40 -2.29
N LEU A 106 3.28 -0.74 -3.56
CA LEU A 106 4.62 -1.00 -4.10
C LEU A 106 5.55 0.23 -4.10
N ARG A 107 5.00 1.45 -4.01
CA ARG A 107 5.81 2.69 -3.91
C ARG A 107 6.65 2.76 -2.64
N ALA A 108 6.31 1.97 -1.62
CA ALA A 108 7.10 1.89 -0.39
C ALA A 108 8.51 1.31 -0.61
N GLY A 109 8.75 0.62 -1.73
CA GLY A 109 10.04 -0.01 -2.01
C GLY A 109 10.31 -1.20 -1.10
N LYS A 110 11.60 -1.46 -0.83
CA LYS A 110 12.04 -2.54 0.06
C LYS A 110 12.09 -2.04 1.50
N PHE A 111 11.64 -2.89 2.41
CA PHE A 111 11.73 -2.67 3.84
C PHE A 111 13.10 -3.09 4.38
N ASP A 112 13.51 -2.44 5.46
CA ASP A 112 14.76 -2.68 6.17
C ASP A 112 14.48 -3.25 7.57
N ALA A 113 15.23 -4.28 7.97
CA ALA A 113 15.00 -5.01 9.21
C ALA A 113 15.30 -4.18 10.47
N GLU A 114 16.23 -3.22 10.39
CA GLU A 114 16.58 -2.39 11.54
C GLU A 114 15.46 -1.41 11.90
N THR A 115 14.75 -0.90 10.91
CA THR A 115 13.72 0.15 11.08
C THR A 115 12.29 -0.36 11.00
N PHE A 116 12.05 -1.58 10.51
CA PHE A 116 10.71 -2.08 10.25
C PHE A 116 9.82 -2.14 11.49
N LYS A 117 10.38 -2.59 12.63
CA LYS A 117 9.61 -2.75 13.87
C LYS A 117 8.98 -1.44 14.33
N ASP A 118 9.74 -0.34 14.24
CA ASP A 118 9.28 0.99 14.64
C ASP A 118 8.27 1.57 13.65
N GLN A 119 8.35 1.18 12.38
CA GLN A 119 7.46 1.64 11.32
C GLN A 119 6.19 0.79 11.18
N PHE A 120 6.14 -0.40 11.79
CA PHE A 120 5.10 -1.39 11.53
C PHE A 120 3.67 -0.83 11.74
N ASP A 121 3.45 -0.09 12.82
CA ASP A 121 2.13 0.50 13.11
C ASP A 121 1.68 1.46 11.99
N ALA A 122 2.57 2.31 11.49
CA ALA A 122 2.30 3.22 10.38
C ALA A 122 2.10 2.46 9.05
N LEU A 123 2.80 1.35 8.84
CA LEU A 123 2.68 0.52 7.64
C LEU A 123 1.37 -0.31 7.63
N ALA A 124 0.89 -0.72 8.80
CA ALA A 124 -0.27 -1.60 8.99
C ALA A 124 -1.57 -0.85 9.36
N SER A 125 -1.56 0.49 9.38
CA SER A 125 -2.73 1.32 9.70
C SER A 125 -3.04 2.32 8.58
N GLY A 126 -4.26 2.86 8.55
CA GLY A 126 -4.68 3.88 7.59
C GLY A 126 -4.36 3.54 6.12
N ASN A 127 -3.53 4.38 5.49
CA ASN A 127 -3.03 4.22 4.12
C ASN A 127 -1.60 3.62 4.07
N GLY A 128 -1.15 2.99 5.15
CA GLY A 128 0.13 2.31 5.24
C GLY A 128 0.29 1.24 4.16
N SER A 129 1.53 0.98 3.75
CA SER A 129 1.78 0.16 2.57
C SER A 129 1.37 -1.30 2.79
N LEU A 130 1.58 -1.89 3.97
CA LEU A 130 1.19 -3.27 4.28
C LEU A 130 -0.32 -3.42 4.29
N ARG A 131 -1.03 -2.50 4.95
CA ARG A 131 -2.49 -2.50 4.96
C ARG A 131 -3.06 -2.33 3.56
N THR A 132 -2.49 -1.42 2.78
CA THR A 132 -2.90 -1.19 1.39
C THR A 132 -2.65 -2.43 0.54
N MET A 133 -1.48 -3.09 0.67
CA MET A 133 -1.13 -4.32 -0.03
C MET A 133 -2.12 -5.44 0.28
N VAL A 134 -2.35 -5.73 1.56
CA VAL A 134 -3.27 -6.80 2.01
C VAL A 134 -4.69 -6.52 1.54
N THR A 135 -5.19 -5.29 1.72
CA THR A 135 -6.54 -4.91 1.28
C THR A 135 -6.70 -5.06 -0.24
N ALA A 136 -5.68 -4.65 -1.00
CA ALA A 136 -5.69 -4.77 -2.44
C ALA A 136 -5.66 -6.23 -2.91
N LEU A 137 -4.83 -7.08 -2.30
CA LEU A 137 -4.82 -8.53 -2.59
C LEU A 137 -6.17 -9.18 -2.25
N GLN A 138 -6.80 -8.80 -1.14
CA GLN A 138 -8.15 -9.26 -0.79
C GLN A 138 -9.18 -8.82 -1.83
N GLY A 139 -9.08 -7.57 -2.33
CA GLY A 139 -9.90 -7.09 -3.43
C GLY A 139 -9.71 -7.91 -4.72
N ILE A 140 -8.48 -8.23 -5.09
CA ILE A 140 -8.20 -9.14 -6.21
C ILE A 140 -8.84 -10.51 -5.97
N SER A 141 -8.63 -11.10 -4.80
CA SER A 141 -9.20 -12.40 -4.43
C SER A 141 -10.74 -12.44 -4.56
N GLN A 142 -11.41 -11.36 -4.14
CA GLN A 142 -12.88 -11.27 -4.13
C GLN A 142 -13.49 -10.92 -5.50
N PHE A 143 -12.82 -10.07 -6.29
CA PHE A 143 -13.40 -9.48 -7.49
C PHE A 143 -12.76 -9.96 -8.80
N THR A 144 -11.88 -10.96 -8.74
CA THR A 144 -11.28 -11.61 -9.92
C THR A 144 -11.49 -13.12 -9.92
N GLN A 145 -11.10 -13.78 -11.00
CA GLN A 145 -11.24 -15.23 -11.18
C GLN A 145 -9.98 -15.83 -11.80
N GLY A 146 -9.89 -17.16 -11.82
CA GLY A 146 -8.77 -17.89 -12.40
C GLY A 146 -7.44 -17.59 -11.72
N GLN A 147 -6.37 -17.58 -12.52
CA GLN A 147 -4.99 -17.48 -12.02
C GLN A 147 -4.72 -16.26 -11.15
N MET A 148 -5.35 -15.12 -11.46
CA MET A 148 -5.13 -13.87 -10.72
C MET A 148 -5.66 -13.96 -9.28
N LYS A 149 -6.85 -14.56 -9.11
CA LYS A 149 -7.41 -14.86 -7.79
C LYS A 149 -6.55 -15.87 -7.03
N GLU A 150 -6.16 -16.95 -7.69
CA GLU A 150 -5.32 -17.99 -7.09
C GLU A 150 -3.97 -17.45 -6.60
N ASN A 151 -3.34 -16.57 -7.40
CA ASN A 151 -2.10 -15.91 -7.02
C ASN A 151 -2.30 -14.99 -5.80
N ALA A 152 -3.38 -14.21 -5.76
CA ALA A 152 -3.68 -13.34 -4.62
C ALA A 152 -3.96 -14.14 -3.34
N ASP A 153 -4.75 -15.22 -3.45
CA ASP A 153 -5.03 -16.13 -2.33
C ASP A 153 -3.76 -16.79 -1.80
N ALA A 154 -2.87 -17.23 -2.70
CA ALA A 154 -1.58 -17.81 -2.33
C ALA A 154 -0.69 -16.81 -1.60
N LEU A 155 -0.59 -15.57 -2.10
CA LEU A 155 0.19 -14.51 -1.46
C LEU A 155 -0.34 -14.17 -0.06
N LEU A 156 -1.65 -13.97 0.09
CA LEU A 156 -2.29 -13.72 1.39
C LEU A 156 -2.07 -14.87 2.38
N SER A 157 -2.03 -16.10 1.87
CA SER A 157 -1.86 -17.32 2.68
C SER A 157 -0.40 -17.70 2.94
N THR A 158 0.56 -16.90 2.46
CA THR A 158 2.00 -17.15 2.70
C THR A 158 2.27 -17.12 4.20
N ASP A 159 2.83 -18.21 4.72
CA ASP A 159 3.29 -18.27 6.11
C ASP A 159 4.61 -17.53 6.26
N ILE A 160 4.64 -16.58 7.20
CA ILE A 160 5.82 -15.86 7.64
C ILE A 160 6.04 -16.24 9.10
N LEU A 161 6.91 -17.22 9.33
CA LEU A 161 7.21 -17.80 10.65
C LEU A 161 5.94 -18.16 11.46
N GLY A 162 4.96 -18.79 10.80
CA GLY A 162 3.71 -19.22 11.43
C GLY A 162 2.59 -18.18 11.45
N VAL A 163 2.83 -16.96 10.94
CA VAL A 163 1.81 -15.92 10.76
C VAL A 163 1.54 -15.71 9.27
N LYS A 164 0.27 -15.78 8.87
CA LYS A 164 -0.14 -15.53 7.48
C LYS A 164 0.11 -14.07 7.10
N PHE A 165 0.59 -13.83 5.87
CA PHE A 165 0.82 -12.47 5.36
C PHE A 165 -0.41 -11.57 5.47
N SER A 166 -1.62 -12.12 5.32
CA SER A 166 -2.87 -11.38 5.52
C SER A 166 -2.99 -10.68 6.88
N GLN A 167 -2.28 -11.14 7.91
CA GLN A 167 -2.29 -10.56 9.26
C GLN A 167 -1.32 -9.38 9.41
N PHE A 168 -0.39 -9.18 8.47
CA PHE A 168 0.57 -8.06 8.52
C PHE A 168 -0.04 -6.73 8.07
N GLY A 169 -1.27 -6.74 7.54
CA GLY A 169 -2.03 -5.55 7.19
C GLY A 169 -2.77 -4.91 8.37
N THR A 170 -2.59 -5.42 9.59
CA THR A 170 -3.24 -4.94 10.82
C THR A 170 -2.21 -4.66 11.90
N CYS A 171 -2.36 -3.52 12.59
CA CYS A 171 -1.47 -3.09 13.67
C CYS A 171 -1.69 -3.80 15.02
N SER A 172 -2.47 -4.89 15.05
CA SER A 172 -2.72 -5.69 16.25
C SER A 172 -2.76 -7.17 15.91
N GLY A 173 -2.69 -8.02 16.93
CA GLY A 173 -2.82 -9.47 16.78
C GLY A 173 -1.51 -10.19 16.45
N PRO A 174 -1.56 -11.32 15.74
CA PRO A 174 -0.44 -12.25 15.62
C PRO A 174 0.82 -11.67 14.96
N ALA A 175 0.66 -10.81 13.94
CA ALA A 175 1.81 -10.20 13.26
C ALA A 175 2.57 -9.23 14.17
N LEU A 176 1.84 -8.40 14.94
CA LEU A 176 2.47 -7.53 15.94
C LEU A 176 3.19 -8.35 17.01
N ALA A 177 2.53 -9.40 17.53
CA ALA A 177 3.13 -10.26 18.56
C ALA A 177 4.43 -10.91 18.07
N LEU A 178 4.44 -11.43 16.84
CA LEU A 178 5.63 -11.98 16.20
C LEU A 178 6.76 -10.95 16.11
N LEU A 179 6.48 -9.74 15.63
CA LEU A 179 7.47 -8.67 15.49
C LEU A 179 8.00 -8.17 16.85
N SER A 180 7.14 -8.17 17.87
CA SER A 180 7.51 -7.79 19.23
C SER A 180 8.50 -8.76 19.85
N SER A 181 8.34 -10.06 19.64
CA SER A 181 9.19 -11.12 20.22
C SER A 181 10.33 -11.60 19.32
N ALA A 182 10.33 -11.25 18.03
CA ALA A 182 11.34 -11.71 17.08
C ALA A 182 12.76 -11.28 17.48
N SER A 183 13.68 -12.23 17.44
CA SER A 183 15.12 -11.99 17.47
C SER A 183 15.58 -11.24 16.22
N LYS A 184 16.81 -10.70 16.22
CA LYS A 184 17.38 -10.01 15.05
C LYS A 184 17.36 -10.88 13.79
N ASN A 185 17.76 -12.15 13.93
CA ASN A 185 17.78 -13.10 12.81
C ASN A 185 16.38 -13.44 12.29
N GLU A 186 15.39 -13.53 13.18
CA GLU A 186 13.99 -13.74 12.77
C GLU A 186 13.42 -12.49 12.08
N MET A 187 13.77 -11.29 12.57
CA MET A 187 13.37 -10.04 11.92
C MET A 187 13.90 -9.96 10.49
N GLU A 188 15.19 -10.27 10.28
CA GLU A 188 15.79 -10.33 8.94
C GLU A 188 15.06 -11.32 8.02
N GLN A 189 14.68 -12.49 8.53
CA GLN A 189 13.89 -13.47 7.78
C GLN A 189 12.48 -12.96 7.46
N ILE A 190 11.77 -12.39 8.43
CA ILE A 190 10.44 -11.80 8.23
C ILE A 190 10.49 -10.75 7.13
N ILE A 191 11.45 -9.83 7.19
CA ILE A 191 11.59 -8.76 6.20
C ILE A 191 11.98 -9.30 4.82
N SER A 192 12.86 -10.30 4.76
CA SER A 192 13.19 -10.97 3.50
C SER A 192 11.94 -11.56 2.84
N MET A 193 11.09 -12.24 3.61
CA MET A 193 9.84 -12.83 3.11
C MET A 193 8.81 -11.78 2.68
N ILE A 194 8.63 -10.70 3.46
CA ILE A 194 7.73 -9.58 3.10
C ILE A 194 8.21 -8.90 1.81
N ASN A 195 9.51 -8.61 1.72
CA ASN A 195 10.09 -8.01 0.51
C ASN A 195 9.96 -8.94 -0.71
N ALA A 196 10.05 -10.25 -0.53
CA ALA A 196 9.84 -11.21 -1.60
C ALA A 196 8.38 -11.18 -2.09
N ILE A 197 7.40 -11.10 -1.19
CA ILE A 197 5.98 -10.91 -1.56
C ILE A 197 5.80 -9.64 -2.39
N TYR A 198 6.37 -8.52 -1.95
CA TYR A 198 6.35 -7.26 -2.69
C TYR A 198 7.02 -7.37 -4.07
N GLY A 199 8.05 -8.21 -4.21
CA GLY A 199 8.70 -8.49 -5.49
C GLY A 199 7.87 -9.37 -6.44
N ILE A 200 7.02 -10.26 -5.92
CA ILE A 200 6.19 -11.18 -6.71
C ILE A 200 4.94 -10.48 -7.27
N VAL A 201 4.35 -9.56 -6.52
CA VAL A 201 3.09 -8.87 -6.89
C VAL A 201 3.15 -8.21 -8.28
N PRO A 202 4.18 -7.42 -8.65
CA PRO A 202 4.27 -6.81 -9.98
C PRO A 202 4.25 -7.85 -11.11
N THR A 203 5.04 -8.91 -10.96
CA THR A 203 5.22 -9.96 -11.97
C THR A 203 3.96 -10.81 -12.16
N HIS A 204 3.24 -11.12 -11.07
CA HIS A 204 2.17 -12.12 -11.10
C HIS A 204 0.75 -11.56 -11.05
N LEU A 205 0.58 -10.27 -10.72
CA LEU A 205 -0.75 -9.65 -10.59
C LEU A 205 -0.91 -8.35 -11.37
N ILE A 206 0.16 -7.58 -11.57
CA ILE A 206 0.08 -6.29 -12.27
C ILE A 206 0.49 -6.43 -13.74
N GLY A 207 1.29 -7.46 -14.07
CA GLY A 207 1.76 -7.69 -15.43
C GLY A 207 2.79 -6.65 -15.87
N THR A 208 3.62 -6.16 -14.95
CA THR A 208 4.77 -5.33 -15.33
C THR A 208 5.75 -6.19 -16.11
N GLU A 209 5.69 -6.12 -17.43
CA GLU A 209 6.82 -6.45 -18.29
C GLU A 209 8.03 -5.63 -17.79
N VAL A 210 9.09 -6.35 -17.43
CA VAL A 210 10.40 -5.77 -17.11
C VAL A 210 11.08 -5.33 -18.40
#